data_AF-A0A6B0BK63-F1
#
_entry.id   AF-A0A6B0BK63-F1
#
_cell.length_a   1.000
_cell.length_b   1.000
_cell.length_c   1.000
_cell.angle_alpha   90.00
_cell.angle_beta   90.00
_cell.angle_gamma   90.00
#
_symmetry.space_group_name_H-M   'P 1'
#
loop_
_entity.id
_entity.type
_entity.pdbx_description
1 polymer ?
#
loop_
_entity_poly.entity_id
_entity_poly.type
_entity_poly.pdbx_seq_one_letter_code
_entity_poly.pdbx_strand_id
1 'polypeptide(L)'
;YAVVVIVIIYANFNSNAVFNLLEIIGSMIIVVWGSSIWSQIRLRQAIKKQGQDPNKVLPYKAPFYPLGPIIVITTLLFLLFGGSVEYILKDQWLNAFKNFLPLIILALIYFIHKIIHKTKFVKLETINLKPHDYDNQK
;
A
#
# COMPACT_ATOMS: atom_id res chain seq x y z
N TYR A 1 -11.05 -18.31 -18.36
CA TYR A 1 -12.12 -17.79 -19.21
C TYR A 1 -13.53 -18.11 -18.70
N ALA A 2 -13.88 -19.36 -18.37
CA ALA A 2 -15.23 -19.70 -17.86
C ALA A 2 -15.68 -18.88 -16.65
N VAL A 3 -14.81 -18.69 -15.64
CA VAL A 3 -15.09 -17.87 -14.45
C VAL A 3 -15.42 -16.42 -14.82
N VAL A 4 -14.71 -15.84 -15.79
CA VAL A 4 -14.92 -14.45 -16.23
C VAL A 4 -16.30 -14.29 -16.86
N VAL A 5 -16.71 -15.24 -17.72
CA VAL A 5 -18.03 -15.22 -18.36
C VAL A 5 -19.16 -15.34 -17.32
N ILE A 6 -19.00 -16.20 -16.32
CA ILE A 6 -19.98 -16.37 -15.24
C ILE A 6 -20.13 -15.08 -14.43
N VAL A 7 -19.01 -14.40 -14.10
CA VAL A 7 -19.04 -13.12 -13.38
C VAL A 7 -19.73 -12.03 -14.21
N ILE A 8 -19.51 -11.99 -15.53
CA ILE A 8 -20.17 -11.01 -16.42
C ILE A 8 -21.68 -11.26 -16.46
N ILE A 9 -22.12 -12.51 -16.56
CA ILE A 9 -23.56 -12.85 -16.53
C ILE A 9 -24.14 -12.44 -15.17
N TYR A 10 -23.47 -12.75 -14.07
CA TYR A 10 -23.92 -12.35 -12.73
C TYR A 10 -23.99 -10.82 -12.56
N ALA A 11 -23.02 -10.08 -13.10
CA ALA A 11 -22.97 -8.62 -13.05
C ALA A 11 -24.16 -7.96 -13.78
N ASN A 12 -24.69 -8.58 -14.82
CA ASN A 12 -25.88 -8.08 -15.51
C ASN A 12 -27.15 -8.15 -14.64
N PHE A 13 -27.26 -9.15 -13.76
CA PHE A 13 -28.40 -9.30 -12.85
C PHE A 13 -28.22 -8.58 -11.52
N ASN A 14 -26.99 -8.49 -11.00
CA ASN A 14 -26.66 -7.90 -9.70
C ASN A 14 -25.51 -6.91 -9.81
N SER A 15 -25.68 -5.87 -10.62
CA SER A 15 -24.65 -4.86 -10.90
C SER A 15 -24.10 -4.22 -9.62
N ASN A 16 -24.99 -3.85 -8.68
CA ASN A 16 -24.63 -3.22 -7.41
C ASN A 16 -23.68 -4.08 -6.56
N ALA A 17 -23.86 -5.40 -6.53
CA ALA A 17 -23.01 -6.28 -5.73
C ALA A 17 -21.57 -6.33 -6.28
N VAL A 18 -21.43 -6.36 -7.60
CA VAL A 18 -20.13 -6.38 -8.28
C VAL A 18 -19.43 -5.04 -8.12
N PHE A 19 -20.14 -3.92 -8.24
CA PHE A 19 -19.58 -2.58 -8.03
C PHE A 19 -19.10 -2.39 -6.59
N ASN A 20 -19.89 -2.76 -5.59
CA ASN A 20 -19.48 -2.68 -4.18
C ASN A 20 -18.22 -3.51 -3.90
N LEU A 21 -18.11 -4.71 -4.48
CA LEU A 21 -16.91 -5.54 -4.32
C LEU A 21 -15.69 -4.88 -4.98
N LEU A 22 -15.87 -4.30 -6.15
CA LEU A 22 -14.81 -3.58 -6.87
C LEU A 22 -14.30 -2.38 -6.07
N GLU A 23 -15.20 -1.63 -5.43
CA GLU A 23 -14.84 -0.51 -4.53
C GLU A 23 -13.98 -0.98 -3.36
N ILE A 24 -14.38 -2.07 -2.69
CA ILE A 24 -13.62 -2.66 -1.58
C ILE A 24 -12.23 -3.09 -2.07
N ILE A 25 -12.13 -3.80 -3.18
CA ILE A 25 -10.86 -4.27 -3.74
C ILE A 25 -9.97 -3.08 -4.14
N GLY A 26 -10.52 -2.07 -4.81
CA GLY A 26 -9.80 -0.87 -5.21
C GLY A 26 -9.16 -0.15 -4.02
N SER A 27 -9.92 -0.02 -2.92
CA SER A 27 -9.42 0.56 -1.68
C SER A 27 -8.30 -0.25 -1.03
N MET A 28 -8.35 -1.59 -1.10
CA MET A 28 -7.28 -2.45 -0.56
C MET A 28 -5.98 -2.31 -1.36
N ILE A 29 -6.06 -2.21 -2.69
CA ILE A 29 -4.89 -2.04 -3.57
C ILE A 29 -4.14 -0.75 -3.23
N ILE A 30 -4.86 0.34 -2.97
CA ILE A 30 -4.28 1.63 -2.54
C ILE A 30 -3.40 1.44 -1.29
N VAL A 31 -3.88 0.67 -0.31
CA VAL A 31 -3.14 0.42 0.93
C VAL A 31 -1.90 -0.43 0.70
N VAL A 32 -2.00 -1.48 -0.12
CA VAL A 32 -0.87 -2.34 -0.51
C VAL A 32 0.22 -1.51 -1.19
N TRP A 33 -0.16 -0.65 -2.14
CA TRP A 33 0.78 0.20 -2.86
C TRP A 33 1.41 1.25 -1.94
N GLY A 34 0.62 1.86 -1.05
CA GLY A 34 1.12 2.79 -0.04
C GLY A 34 2.17 2.15 0.87
N SER A 35 1.90 0.94 1.38
CA SER A 35 2.84 0.19 2.22
C SER A 35 4.13 -0.20 1.46
N SER A 36 4.00 -0.59 0.18
CA SER A 36 5.14 -0.94 -0.67
C SER A 36 6.07 0.27 -0.89
N ILE A 37 5.52 1.42 -1.28
CA ILE A 37 6.31 2.65 -1.51
C ILE A 37 6.95 3.14 -0.21
N TRP A 38 6.22 3.08 0.90
CA TRP A 38 6.77 3.43 2.21
C TRP A 38 8.00 2.59 2.56
N SER A 39 7.94 1.29 2.33
CA SER A 39 9.05 0.37 2.55
C SER A 39 10.26 0.70 1.67
N GLN A 40 10.04 1.03 0.40
CA GLN A 40 11.10 1.42 -0.53
C GLN A 40 11.82 2.71 -0.11
N ILE A 41 11.07 3.74 0.29
CA ILE A 41 11.63 5.01 0.77
C ILE A 41 12.47 4.77 2.02
N ARG A 42 11.92 4.02 2.97
CA ARG A 42 12.59 3.74 4.24
C ARG A 42 13.87 2.92 4.06
N LEU A 43 13.87 1.94 3.16
CA LEU A 43 15.07 1.17 2.83
C LEU A 43 16.18 2.09 2.30
N ARG A 44 15.86 3.00 1.37
CA ARG A 44 16.85 3.96 0.84
C ARG A 44 17.34 4.95 1.90
N GLN A 45 16.46 5.40 2.80
CA GLN A 45 16.85 6.22 3.94
C GLN A 45 17.79 5.46 4.91
N ALA A 46 17.55 4.16 5.11
CA ALA A 46 18.41 3.29 5.92
C ALA A 46 19.82 3.17 5.33
N ILE A 47 19.91 2.89 4.03
CA ILE A 47 21.19 2.76 3.32
C ILE A 47 22.01 4.05 3.45
N LYS A 48 21.38 5.22 3.20
CA LYS A 48 22.04 6.52 3.37
C LYS A 48 22.50 6.76 4.80
N LYS A 49 21.68 6.42 5.80
CA LYS A 49 22.04 6.58 7.22
C LYS A 49 23.18 5.67 7.68
N GLN A 50 23.34 4.49 7.07
CA GLN A 50 24.43 3.56 7.36
C GLN A 50 25.72 3.89 6.59
N GLY A 51 25.79 5.05 5.92
CA GLY A 51 26.97 5.52 5.19
C GLY A 51 27.26 4.74 3.90
N GLN A 52 26.33 3.91 3.44
CA GLN A 52 26.47 3.14 2.21
C GLN A 52 25.82 3.87 1.04
N ASP A 53 26.33 3.63 -0.17
CA ASP A 53 25.75 4.18 -1.39
C ASP A 53 24.55 3.31 -1.86
N PRO A 54 23.33 3.86 -1.92
CA PRO A 54 22.16 3.15 -2.44
C PRO A 54 22.37 2.55 -3.83
N ASN A 55 23.26 3.12 -4.64
CA ASN A 55 23.53 2.63 -5.99
C ASN A 55 24.45 1.41 -6.03
N LYS A 56 25.17 1.13 -4.94
CA LYS A 56 26.07 -0.04 -4.81
C LYS A 56 25.39 -1.19 -4.09
N VAL A 57 24.55 -0.88 -3.10
CA VAL A 57 23.87 -1.89 -2.26
C VAL A 57 22.64 -2.48 -2.95
N LEU A 58 21.90 -1.66 -3.71
CA LEU A 58 20.68 -2.13 -4.37
C LEU A 58 21.01 -2.76 -5.73
N PRO A 59 20.57 -4.01 -5.99
CA PRO A 59 20.77 -4.65 -7.30
C PRO A 59 19.98 -3.93 -8.40
N TYR A 60 18.87 -3.28 -8.04
CA TYR A 60 18.04 -2.52 -8.96
C TYR A 60 18.12 -1.01 -8.70
N LYS A 61 18.49 -0.27 -9.73
CA LYS A 61 18.51 1.20 -9.75
C LYS A 61 17.20 1.69 -10.35
N ALA A 62 16.40 2.39 -9.55
CA ALA A 62 15.19 3.03 -10.05
C ALA A 62 15.60 4.29 -10.84
N PRO A 63 15.34 4.37 -12.16
CA PRO A 63 15.85 5.45 -13.01
C PRO A 63 15.24 6.82 -12.66
N PHE A 64 14.02 6.82 -12.12
CA PHE A 64 13.28 8.03 -11.77
C PHE A 64 13.29 8.34 -10.27
N TYR A 65 14.18 7.75 -9.47
CA TYR A 65 14.28 8.12 -8.06
C TYR A 65 14.97 9.49 -7.91
N PRO A 66 14.45 10.45 -7.12
CA PRO A 66 13.37 10.36 -6.12
C PRO A 66 11.94 10.72 -6.61
N LEU A 67 11.77 11.09 -7.88
CA LEU A 67 10.48 11.53 -8.44
C LEU A 67 9.42 10.42 -8.47
N GLY A 68 9.81 9.17 -8.77
CA GLY A 68 8.90 8.03 -8.86
C GLY A 68 8.04 7.85 -7.60
N PRO A 69 8.64 7.69 -6.40
CA PRO A 69 7.88 7.59 -5.16
C PRO A 69 6.96 8.78 -4.87
N ILE A 70 7.37 10.00 -5.23
CA ILE A 70 6.56 11.22 -5.04
C ILE A 70 5.31 11.14 -5.91
N ILE A 71 5.44 10.78 -7.18
CA ILE A 71 4.32 10.62 -8.11
C ILE A 71 3.35 9.57 -7.58
N VAL A 72 3.85 8.42 -7.12
CA VAL A 72 2.96 7.37 -6.59
C VAL A 72 2.22 7.85 -5.34
N ILE A 73 2.89 8.50 -4.39
CA ILE A 73 2.23 9.05 -3.19
C ILE A 73 1.15 10.05 -3.59
N THR A 74 1.44 10.98 -4.50
CA THR A 74 0.48 11.96 -4.99
C THR A 74 -0.72 11.29 -5.66
N THR A 75 -0.48 10.28 -6.50
CA THR A 75 -1.54 9.50 -7.16
C THR A 75 -2.39 8.74 -6.15
N LEU A 76 -1.79 8.11 -5.13
CA LEU A 76 -2.52 7.42 -4.07
C LEU A 76 -3.40 8.37 -3.26
N LEU A 77 -2.89 9.56 -2.91
CA LEU A 77 -3.68 10.59 -2.25
C LEU A 77 -4.82 11.06 -3.16
N PHE A 78 -4.54 11.32 -4.43
CA PHE A 78 -5.54 11.73 -5.41
C PHE A 78 -6.66 10.70 -5.57
N LEU A 79 -6.34 9.41 -5.67
CA LEU A 79 -7.32 8.32 -5.74
C LEU A 79 -8.19 8.24 -4.47
N LEU A 80 -7.55 8.37 -3.30
CA LEU A 80 -8.20 8.26 -2.01
C LEU A 80 -9.16 9.43 -1.74
N PHE A 81 -8.74 10.66 -2.05
CA PHE A 81 -9.60 11.84 -1.94
C PHE A 81 -10.63 11.91 -3.06
N GLY A 82 -10.24 11.57 -4.29
CA GLY A 82 -11.12 11.53 -5.47
C GLY A 82 -12.35 10.66 -5.25
N GLY A 83 -12.18 9.48 -4.65
CA GLY A 83 -13.31 8.62 -4.28
C GLY A 83 -14.26 9.23 -3.25
N SER A 84 -13.81 10.21 -2.46
CA SER A 84 -14.60 10.89 -1.42
C SER A 84 -15.31 12.15 -1.93
N VAL A 85 -14.89 12.71 -3.08
CA VAL A 85 -15.47 13.94 -3.65
C VAL A 85 -16.96 13.79 -3.93
N GLU A 86 -17.38 12.68 -4.51
CA GLU A 86 -18.80 12.45 -4.85
C GLU A 86 -19.70 12.49 -3.61
N TYR A 87 -19.24 11.91 -2.50
CA TYR A 87 -19.98 11.88 -1.24
C TYR A 87 -20.02 13.25 -0.55
N ILE A 88 -18.94 14.03 -0.67
CA ILE A 88 -18.87 15.40 -0.14
C ILE A 88 -19.84 16.31 -0.91
N LEU A 89 -19.90 16.19 -2.25
CA LEU A 89 -20.83 16.95 -3.09
C LEU A 89 -22.31 16.64 -2.80
N LYS A 90 -22.60 15.46 -2.25
CA LYS A 90 -23.94 15.01 -1.85
C LYS A 90 -24.27 15.29 -0.38
N ASP A 91 -23.43 16.04 0.35
CA ASP A 91 -23.51 16.28 1.81
C ASP A 91 -23.53 14.99 2.66
N GLN A 92 -23.03 13.88 2.12
CA GLN A 92 -23.01 12.58 2.78
C GLN A 92 -21.67 12.34 3.51
N TRP A 93 -21.41 13.13 4.54
CA TRP A 93 -20.18 13.06 5.33
C TRP A 93 -19.89 11.66 5.90
N LEU A 94 -20.93 10.94 6.34
CA LEU A 94 -20.81 9.57 6.82
C LEU A 94 -20.34 8.59 5.74
N ASN A 95 -20.77 8.78 4.49
CA ASN A 95 -20.36 7.92 3.38
C ASN A 95 -18.96 8.29 2.90
N ALA A 96 -18.59 9.58 2.92
CA ALA A 96 -17.21 10.00 2.69
C ALA A 96 -16.26 9.36 3.70
N PHE A 97 -16.65 9.26 4.97
CA PHE A 97 -15.84 8.58 6.00
C PHE A 97 -15.66 7.08 5.74
N LYS A 98 -16.64 6.39 5.15
CA LYS A 98 -16.54 4.96 4.81
C LYS A 98 -15.40 4.67 3.84
N ASN A 99 -15.06 5.60 2.95
CA ASN A 99 -13.91 5.44 2.04
C ASN A 99 -12.57 5.34 2.78
N PHE A 100 -12.48 5.89 3.99
CA PHE A 100 -11.30 5.80 4.85
C PHE A 100 -11.33 4.57 5.77
N LEU A 101 -12.43 3.81 5.81
CA LEU A 101 -12.58 2.63 6.66
C LEU A 101 -11.49 1.57 6.44
N PRO A 102 -11.04 1.27 5.21
CA PRO A 102 -9.93 0.33 4.98
C PRO A 102 -8.61 0.77 5.64
N LEU A 103 -8.30 2.07 5.61
CA LEU A 103 -7.14 2.62 6.31
C LEU A 103 -7.28 2.50 7.83
N ILE A 104 -8.48 2.76 8.36
CA ILE A 104 -8.77 2.65 9.80
C ILE A 104 -8.65 1.20 10.26
N ILE A 105 -9.22 0.25 9.52
CA ILE A 105 -9.14 -1.18 9.82
C ILE A 105 -7.68 -1.63 9.80
N LEU A 106 -6.91 -1.25 8.78
CA LEU A 106 -5.49 -1.59 8.72
C LEU A 106 -4.71 -1.01 9.90
N ALA A 107 -4.97 0.26 10.26
CA ALA A 107 -4.35 0.88 11.42
C ALA A 107 -4.70 0.12 12.71
N LEU A 108 -5.96 -0.25 12.90
CA LEU A 108 -6.44 -1.00 14.05
C LEU A 108 -5.76 -2.38 14.14
N ILE A 109 -5.73 -3.15 13.04
CA ILE A 109 -5.04 -4.43 12.98
C ILE A 109 -3.55 -4.26 13.31
N TYR A 110 -2.91 -3.23 12.75
CA TYR A 110 -1.51 -2.93 13.02
C TYR A 110 -1.27 -2.61 14.50
N PHE A 111 -2.11 -1.77 15.13
CA PHE A 111 -1.98 -1.42 16.54
C PHE A 111 -2.25 -2.61 17.46
N ILE A 112 -3.28 -3.42 17.18
CA ILE A 112 -3.56 -4.65 17.93
C ILE A 112 -2.34 -5.59 17.85
N HIS A 113 -1.86 -5.86 16.64
CA HIS A 113 -0.69 -6.72 16.43
C HIS A 113 0.54 -6.17 17.16
N LYS A 114 0.76 -4.85 17.11
CA LYS A 114 1.88 -4.20 17.79
C LYS A 114 1.79 -4.28 19.31
N ILE A 115 0.60 -4.17 19.89
CA ILE A 115 0.40 -4.28 21.35
C ILE A 115 0.62 -5.73 21.80
N ILE A 116 0.07 -6.71 21.08
CA ILE A 116 0.18 -8.14 21.42
C ILE A 116 1.64 -8.61 21.29
N HIS A 117 2.29 -8.32 20.16
CA HIS A 117 3.63 -8.83 19.86
C HIS A 117 4.77 -7.90 20.32
N LYS A 118 4.43 -6.73 20.90
CA LYS A 118 5.39 -5.71 21.35
C LYS A 118 6.47 -5.42 20.30
N THR A 119 6.07 -5.37 19.03
CA THR A 119 7.01 -5.24 17.91
C THR A 119 7.71 -3.88 17.98
N LYS A 120 9.04 -3.92 17.92
CA LYS A 120 9.86 -2.70 17.90
C LYS A 120 9.96 -2.19 16.46
N PHE A 121 9.79 -0.89 16.29
CA PHE A 121 10.04 -0.27 15.00
C PHE A 121 11.54 -0.33 14.71
N VAL A 122 11.93 -1.01 13.63
CA VAL A 122 13.35 -1.20 13.27
C VAL A 122 14.02 0.16 13.03
N LYS A 123 15.08 0.48 13.77
CA LYS A 123 15.80 1.74 13.54
C LYS A 123 16.46 1.70 12.16
N LEU A 124 16.50 2.83 11.47
CA LEU A 124 17.13 2.94 10.14
C LEU A 124 18.60 2.48 10.15
N GLU A 125 19.30 2.71 11.26
CA GLU A 125 20.71 2.33 11.49
C GLU A 125 20.90 0.81 11.63
N THR A 126 19.88 0.08 12.04
CA THR A 126 19.97 -1.37 12.34
C THR A 126 19.25 -2.22 11.29
N ILE A 127 18.76 -1.63 10.20
CA ILE A 127 18.16 -2.40 9.10
C ILE A 127 19.26 -3.25 8.46
N ASN A 128 19.04 -4.56 8.38
CA ASN A 128 19.97 -5.47 7.72
C ASN A 128 19.98 -5.21 6.21
N LEU A 129 21.12 -4.79 5.68
CA LEU A 129 21.34 -4.52 4.25
C LEU A 129 22.09 -5.66 3.53
N LYS A 130 22.46 -6.73 4.24
CA LYS A 130 23.18 -7.85 3.64
C LYS A 130 22.25 -8.61 2.68
N PRO A 131 22.71 -8.95 1.46
CA PRO A 131 22.03 -9.90 0.61
C PRO A 131 21.79 -11.21 1.36
N HIS A 132 20.63 -11.82 1.16
CA HIS A 132 20.35 -13.13 1.76
C HIS A 132 21.23 -14.17 1.07
N ASP A 133 22.19 -14.71 1.81
CA ASP A 133 23.13 -15.70 1.29
C ASP A 133 22.46 -17.08 1.29
N TYR A 134 22.25 -17.66 0.11
CA TYR A 134 21.55 -18.94 -0.06
C TYR A 134 22.49 -20.14 0.13
N ASP A 135 23.80 -19.94 0.04
CA ASP A 135 24.79 -21.04 0.02
C ASP A 135 25.15 -21.58 1.41
N ASN A 136 24.78 -20.88 2.49
CA ASN A 136 25.12 -21.26 3.88
C ASN A 136 23.98 -21.99 4.63
N GLN A 137 23.00 -22.56 3.91
CA GLN A 137 21.87 -23.31 4.51
C GLN A 137 21.86 -24.81 4.16
N LYS A 138 23.01 -25.40 3.80
CA LYS A 138 23.17 -26.85 3.63
C LYS A 138 23.87 -27.49 4.82
#